data_AF-A0A2Z6AUD3-F1
#
_entry.id   AF-A0A2Z6AUD3-F1
#
_cell.length_a   1.000
_cell.length_b   1.000
_cell.length_c   1.000
_cell.angle_alpha   90.00
_cell.angle_beta   90.00
_cell.angle_gamma   90.00
#
_symmetry.space_group_name_H-M   'P 1'
#
loop_
_entity.id
_entity.type
_entity.pdbx_description
1 polymer ?
#
loop_
_entity_poly.entity_id
_entity_poly.type
_entity_poly.pdbx_seq_one_letter_code
_entity_poly.pdbx_strand_id
1 'polypeptide(L)'
;MGIADTHADVKLYDLVDVTSPSVLLAEVHTIVETMYPGFDFSFLDKAFADSKRLFRGKYPGYRSSTTMYHNLQHTVEVFLCCARLLHGAAQDNITVNARMMELTLVSSLLHDVGLIQEENDMEGTGAKYTVGHEQRSIAFMKDYFHEAGRPGFDIHDASKMIECTCLGVDATNIAYSDDTTRFCAQILATADLLAQMADREYLEKLMLLYLEFEEAGLPYASPRDLLEKTHGFYAMMVGRMDGPLGGVRRFSLAHFTSKWDVQEDLYDKSIQANMAYLYLVLEEEQDNYLNKLKRGGIVQKIEPLL
;
A
#
# COMPACT_ATOMS: atom_id res chain seq x y z
N MET A 1 19.30 -27.04 32.53
CA MET A 1 19.50 -25.71 31.90
C MET A 1 18.34 -25.53 30.94
N GLY A 2 17.34 -24.75 31.34
CA GLY A 2 16.21 -24.44 30.47
C GLY A 2 16.71 -23.58 29.32
N ILE A 3 16.45 -24.03 28.10
CA ILE A 3 16.59 -23.20 26.91
C ILE A 3 15.45 -22.18 27.05
N ALA A 4 15.79 -20.96 27.44
CA ALA A 4 14.85 -19.86 27.38
C ALA A 4 14.57 -19.62 25.89
N ASP A 5 13.39 -20.01 25.46
CA ASP A 5 12.82 -19.62 24.19
C ASP A 5 12.77 -18.07 24.18
N THR A 6 13.71 -17.47 23.46
CA THR A 6 13.95 -16.02 23.42
C THR A 6 13.81 -15.51 22.00
N HIS A 7 12.87 -16.07 21.24
CA HIS A 7 12.29 -15.29 20.16
C HIS A 7 11.32 -14.30 20.82
N ALA A 8 11.80 -13.06 21.03
CA ALA A 8 10.92 -11.96 21.35
C ALA A 8 9.75 -11.93 20.35
N ASP A 9 8.55 -11.55 20.79
CA ASP A 9 7.37 -11.41 19.91
C ASP A 9 7.60 -10.27 18.91
N VAL A 10 8.32 -10.56 17.83
CA VAL A 10 8.67 -9.59 16.78
C VAL A 10 7.40 -9.17 16.04
N LYS A 11 7.24 -7.86 15.86
CA LYS A 11 6.14 -7.26 15.12
C LYS A 11 6.64 -6.62 13.84
N LEU A 12 5.74 -6.46 12.86
CA LEU A 12 6.06 -5.91 11.54
C LEU A 12 6.82 -4.56 11.61
N TYR A 13 6.41 -3.70 12.54
CA TYR A 13 6.96 -2.36 12.74
C TYR A 13 8.23 -2.32 13.61
N ASP A 14 8.66 -3.44 14.17
CA ASP A 14 9.93 -3.51 14.92
C ASP A 14 11.14 -3.65 13.98
N LEU A 15 10.92 -4.11 12.74
CA LEU A 15 11.98 -4.43 11.78
C LEU A 15 12.50 -3.21 11.03
N VAL A 16 11.58 -2.31 10.62
CA VAL A 16 11.88 -1.15 9.79
C VAL A 16 11.00 0.01 10.26
N ASP A 17 11.62 1.15 10.57
CA ASP A 17 10.89 2.38 10.88
C ASP A 17 10.26 2.94 9.60
N VAL A 18 9.01 2.53 9.34
CA VAL A 18 8.24 2.98 8.19
C VAL A 18 7.86 4.45 8.27
N THR A 19 7.93 5.10 9.45
CA THR A 19 7.62 6.53 9.61
C THR A 19 8.72 7.45 9.07
N SER A 20 9.89 6.86 8.77
CA SER A 20 11.05 7.55 8.19
C SER A 20 11.23 7.12 6.72
N PRO A 21 10.81 7.95 5.74
CA PRO A 21 10.95 7.60 4.32
C PRO A 21 12.39 7.28 3.90
N SER A 22 13.40 7.87 4.56
CA SER A 22 14.81 7.56 4.27
C SER A 22 15.24 6.18 4.77
N VAL A 23 14.76 5.75 5.95
CA VAL A 23 15.05 4.41 6.48
C VAL A 23 14.37 3.36 5.61
N LEU A 24 13.12 3.62 5.22
CA LEU A 24 12.37 2.76 4.32
C LEU A 24 13.03 2.63 2.94
N LEU A 25 13.46 3.74 2.33
CA LEU A 25 14.17 3.69 1.04
C LEU A 25 15.46 2.88 1.13
N ALA A 26 16.26 3.08 2.19
CA ALA A 26 17.49 2.34 2.41
C ALA A 26 17.25 0.82 2.55
N GLU A 27 16.14 0.44 3.19
CA GLU A 27 15.73 -0.95 3.27
C GLU A 27 15.34 -1.53 1.90
N VAL A 28 14.60 -0.78 1.09
CA VAL A 28 14.28 -1.22 -0.28
C VAL A 28 15.54 -1.33 -1.13
N HIS A 29 16.48 -0.40 -1.04
CA HIS A 29 17.80 -0.50 -1.68
C HIS A 29 18.52 -1.78 -1.28
N THR A 30 18.55 -2.10 0.03
CA THR A 30 19.17 -3.32 0.54
C THR A 30 18.53 -4.57 -0.04
N ILE A 31 17.19 -4.61 -0.14
CA ILE A 31 16.46 -5.72 -0.75
C ILE A 31 16.81 -5.86 -2.24
N VAL A 32 16.76 -4.77 -3.00
CA VAL A 32 17.01 -4.78 -4.45
C VAL A 32 18.46 -5.16 -4.75
N GLU A 33 19.44 -4.60 -4.03
CA GLU A 33 20.87 -4.90 -4.21
C GLU A 33 21.20 -6.36 -3.87
N THR A 34 20.49 -6.95 -2.90
CA THR A 34 20.62 -8.38 -2.57
C THR A 34 20.17 -9.27 -3.75
N MET A 35 19.12 -8.86 -4.47
CA MET A 35 18.58 -9.62 -5.61
C MET A 35 19.33 -9.35 -6.91
N TYR A 36 19.81 -8.12 -7.11
CA TYR A 36 20.48 -7.66 -8.31
C TYR A 36 21.69 -6.80 -7.94
N PRO A 37 22.85 -7.41 -7.64
CA PRO A 37 24.06 -6.66 -7.32
C PRO A 37 24.46 -5.71 -8.46
N GLY A 38 24.73 -4.44 -8.12
CA GLY A 38 25.04 -3.39 -9.09
C GLY A 38 23.81 -2.80 -9.79
N PHE A 39 22.64 -2.84 -9.14
CA PHE A 39 21.42 -2.23 -9.68
C PHE A 39 21.57 -0.71 -9.83
N ASP A 40 21.06 -0.15 -10.94
CA ASP A 40 21.02 1.29 -11.14
C ASP A 40 19.77 1.90 -10.49
N PHE A 41 19.94 2.52 -9.32
CA PHE A 41 18.84 3.15 -8.58
C PHE A 41 18.38 4.50 -9.13
N SER A 42 18.99 5.03 -10.18
CA SER A 42 18.78 6.41 -10.63
C SER A 42 17.30 6.75 -10.90
N PHE A 43 16.58 5.89 -11.62
CA PHE A 43 15.17 6.15 -11.93
C PHE A 43 14.25 5.90 -10.73
N LEU A 44 14.51 4.84 -9.95
CA LEU A 44 13.76 4.55 -8.74
C LEU A 44 13.89 5.67 -7.69
N ASP A 45 15.09 6.16 -7.45
CA ASP A 45 15.36 7.25 -6.50
C ASP A 45 14.72 8.56 -6.95
N LYS A 46 14.74 8.83 -8.25
CA LYS A 46 14.02 9.97 -8.82
C LYS A 46 12.52 9.83 -8.58
N ALA A 47 11.93 8.68 -8.87
CA ALA A 47 10.50 8.44 -8.65
C ALA A 47 10.12 8.57 -7.16
N PHE A 48 10.94 8.06 -6.25
CA PHE A 48 10.73 8.21 -4.81
C PHE A 48 10.86 9.67 -4.35
N ALA A 49 11.81 10.42 -4.90
CA ALA A 49 11.93 11.85 -4.61
C ALA A 49 10.73 12.64 -5.15
N ASP A 50 10.26 12.32 -6.35
CA ASP A 50 9.16 13.01 -7.00
C ASP A 50 7.80 12.65 -6.40
N SER A 51 7.57 11.42 -5.93
CA SER A 51 6.36 11.07 -5.17
C SER A 51 6.27 11.91 -3.90
N LYS A 52 7.36 12.03 -3.13
CA LYS A 52 7.42 12.95 -1.98
C LYS A 52 7.14 14.39 -2.37
N ARG A 53 7.57 14.83 -3.55
CA ARG A 53 7.28 16.19 -4.04
C ARG A 53 5.81 16.35 -4.39
N LEU A 54 5.19 15.38 -5.05
CA LEU A 54 3.76 15.36 -5.36
C LEU A 54 2.93 15.49 -4.08
N PHE A 55 3.10 14.57 -3.14
CA PHE A 55 2.34 14.58 -1.87
C PHE A 55 2.52 15.87 -1.06
N ARG A 56 3.66 16.57 -1.21
CA ARG A 56 3.96 17.82 -0.50
C ARG A 56 3.67 19.09 -1.30
N GLY A 57 3.10 18.99 -2.51
CA GLY A 57 2.79 20.15 -3.36
C GLY A 57 4.03 20.88 -3.88
N LYS A 58 5.13 20.13 -4.10
CA LYS A 58 6.41 20.62 -4.64
C LYS A 58 6.70 20.07 -6.04
N TYR A 59 5.75 19.33 -6.62
CA TYR A 59 5.80 18.86 -8.00
C TYR A 59 5.00 19.85 -8.87
N PRO A 60 5.54 20.32 -10.01
CA PRO A 60 4.87 21.33 -10.84
C PRO A 60 3.49 20.89 -11.30
N GLY A 61 2.50 21.80 -11.23
CA GLY A 61 1.13 21.54 -11.67
C GLY A 61 0.24 20.82 -10.64
N TYR A 62 0.75 20.48 -9.45
CA TYR A 62 0.00 19.76 -8.42
C TYR A 62 0.03 20.47 -7.07
N ARG A 63 -1.05 20.32 -6.32
CA ARG A 63 -1.19 20.80 -4.94
C ARG A 63 -0.55 19.83 -3.95
N SER A 64 -0.44 20.25 -2.70
CA SER A 64 -0.18 19.29 -1.62
C SER A 64 -1.36 18.33 -1.53
N SER A 65 -1.09 17.04 -1.28
CA SER A 65 -2.17 16.08 -1.09
C SER A 65 -3.02 16.49 0.10
N THR A 66 -4.33 16.43 -0.08
CA THR A 66 -5.34 16.77 0.92
C THR A 66 -6.13 15.55 1.39
N THR A 67 -5.90 14.38 0.79
CA THR A 67 -6.32 13.09 1.31
C THR A 67 -5.64 12.79 2.65
N MET A 68 -6.42 12.26 3.58
CA MET A 68 -5.97 11.97 4.95
C MET A 68 -5.47 10.52 5.08
N TYR A 69 -6.16 9.56 4.49
CA TYR A 69 -5.82 8.15 4.45
C TYR A 69 -4.80 7.85 3.35
N HIS A 70 -5.16 8.14 2.09
CA HIS A 70 -4.31 7.87 0.91
C HIS A 70 -3.20 8.92 0.81
N ASN A 71 -2.25 8.84 1.74
CA ASN A 71 -1.19 9.80 1.94
C ASN A 71 0.18 9.18 1.65
N LEU A 72 1.24 10.00 1.77
CA LEU A 72 2.61 9.55 1.50
C LEU A 72 3.02 8.34 2.35
N GLN A 73 2.54 8.22 3.59
CA GLN A 73 2.87 7.10 4.49
C GLN A 73 2.35 5.78 3.90
N HIS A 74 1.08 5.75 3.50
CA HIS A 74 0.50 4.59 2.83
C HIS A 74 1.29 4.22 1.57
N THR A 75 1.55 5.20 0.69
CA THR A 75 2.31 4.96 -0.55
C THR A 75 3.69 4.35 -0.32
N VAL A 76 4.46 4.83 0.67
CA VAL A 76 5.80 4.27 0.92
C VAL A 76 5.74 2.89 1.59
N GLU A 77 4.70 2.59 2.36
CA GLU A 77 4.49 1.26 2.94
C GLU A 77 4.12 0.22 1.87
N VAL A 78 3.29 0.60 0.89
CA VAL A 78 3.01 -0.24 -0.30
C VAL A 78 4.29 -0.51 -1.09
N PHE A 79 5.11 0.52 -1.28
CA PHE A 79 6.41 0.41 -1.95
C PHE A 79 7.36 -0.56 -1.24
N LEU A 80 7.48 -0.48 0.09
CA LEU A 80 8.25 -1.45 0.87
C LEU A 80 7.66 -2.85 0.75
N CYS A 81 6.33 -2.99 0.87
CA CYS A 81 5.65 -4.27 0.78
C CYS A 81 5.89 -4.97 -0.57
N CYS A 82 5.87 -4.21 -1.68
CA CYS A 82 6.24 -4.73 -3.01
C CYS A 82 7.65 -5.32 -3.03
N ALA A 83 8.64 -4.60 -2.50
CA ALA A 83 10.03 -5.08 -2.44
C ALA A 83 10.13 -6.38 -1.62
N ARG A 84 9.44 -6.44 -0.47
CA ARG A 84 9.40 -7.61 0.40
C ARG A 84 8.79 -8.83 -0.30
N LEU A 85 7.65 -8.67 -0.96
CA LEU A 85 6.97 -9.76 -1.67
C LEU A 85 7.80 -10.27 -2.86
N LEU A 86 8.44 -9.37 -3.63
CA LEU A 86 9.33 -9.76 -4.73
C LEU A 86 10.56 -10.52 -4.23
N HIS A 87 11.14 -10.09 -3.11
CA HIS A 87 12.23 -10.82 -2.47
C HIS A 87 11.81 -12.19 -1.99
N GLY A 88 10.66 -12.28 -1.31
CA GLY A 88 10.11 -13.56 -0.86
C GLY A 88 9.82 -14.52 -2.01
N ALA A 89 9.28 -14.01 -3.12
CA ALA A 89 9.05 -14.81 -4.31
C ALA A 89 10.36 -15.38 -4.87
N ALA A 90 11.45 -14.61 -4.85
CA ALA A 90 12.75 -15.09 -5.28
C ALA A 90 13.30 -16.19 -4.37
N GLN A 91 13.01 -16.17 -3.06
CA GLN A 91 13.36 -17.28 -2.15
C GLN A 91 12.58 -18.57 -2.50
N ASP A 92 11.38 -18.42 -3.05
CA ASP A 92 10.53 -19.50 -3.56
C ASP A 92 10.82 -19.85 -5.04
N ASN A 93 11.96 -19.41 -5.59
CA ASN A 93 12.40 -19.64 -6.98
C ASN A 93 11.49 -19.01 -8.06
N ILE A 94 10.66 -18.04 -7.70
CA ILE A 94 9.88 -17.22 -8.63
C ILE A 94 10.58 -15.87 -8.77
N THR A 95 11.31 -15.71 -9.87
CA THR A 95 12.12 -14.51 -10.11
C THR A 95 11.56 -13.68 -11.26
N VAL A 96 11.66 -12.36 -11.11
CA VAL A 96 11.49 -11.41 -12.20
C VAL A 96 12.86 -10.84 -12.58
N ASN A 97 12.98 -10.14 -13.70
CA ASN A 97 14.23 -9.45 -14.02
C ASN A 97 14.29 -8.07 -13.32
N ALA A 98 15.47 -7.46 -13.29
CA ALA A 98 15.70 -6.15 -12.66
C ALA A 98 14.76 -5.05 -13.20
N ARG A 99 14.44 -5.08 -14.50
CA ARG A 99 13.49 -4.14 -15.12
C ARG A 99 12.10 -4.24 -14.49
N MET A 100 11.58 -5.46 -14.32
CA MET A 100 10.24 -5.68 -13.73
C MET A 100 10.21 -5.37 -12.23
N MET A 101 11.30 -5.60 -11.51
CA MET A 101 11.49 -5.12 -10.13
C MET A 101 11.36 -3.59 -10.08
N GLU A 102 12.15 -2.87 -10.90
CA GLU A 102 12.09 -1.41 -10.99
C GLU A 102 10.68 -0.92 -11.31
N LEU A 103 10.03 -1.54 -12.30
CA LEU A 103 8.73 -1.14 -12.80
C LEU A 103 7.63 -1.30 -11.75
N THR A 104 7.65 -2.42 -11.01
CA THR A 104 6.71 -2.68 -9.91
C THR A 104 6.87 -1.65 -8.79
N LEU A 105 8.12 -1.39 -8.41
CA LEU A 105 8.47 -0.44 -7.37
C LEU A 105 8.09 1.00 -7.74
N VAL A 106 8.39 1.44 -8.96
CA VAL A 106 8.00 2.79 -9.42
C VAL A 106 6.47 2.89 -9.55
N SER A 107 5.80 1.86 -10.05
CA SER A 107 4.33 1.85 -10.14
C SER A 107 3.69 1.95 -8.75
N SER A 108 4.26 1.31 -7.74
CA SER A 108 3.80 1.42 -6.35
C SER A 108 3.91 2.83 -5.77
N LEU A 109 4.89 3.62 -6.20
CA LEU A 109 5.03 5.02 -5.76
C LEU A 109 4.03 5.96 -6.43
N LEU A 110 3.38 5.50 -7.50
CA LEU A 110 2.49 6.28 -8.35
C LEU A 110 1.04 5.80 -8.32
N HIS A 111 0.70 4.70 -7.63
CA HIS A 111 -0.63 4.08 -7.74
C HIS A 111 -1.78 4.99 -7.26
N ASP A 112 -1.52 5.85 -6.27
CA ASP A 112 -2.51 6.74 -5.65
C ASP A 112 -2.41 8.22 -6.04
N VAL A 113 -1.46 8.59 -6.90
CA VAL A 113 -1.23 10.01 -7.23
C VAL A 113 -2.41 10.67 -7.93
N GLY A 114 -3.32 9.88 -8.51
CA GLY A 114 -4.58 10.33 -9.11
C GLY A 114 -5.61 10.87 -8.13
N LEU A 115 -5.32 10.82 -6.82
CA LEU A 115 -6.06 11.54 -5.77
C LEU A 115 -5.54 12.97 -5.56
N ILE A 116 -4.32 13.28 -6.00
CA ILE A 116 -3.70 14.58 -5.76
C ILE A 116 -4.29 15.60 -6.73
N GLN A 117 -4.82 16.68 -6.18
CA GLN A 117 -5.44 17.75 -6.95
C GLN A 117 -4.40 18.49 -7.81
N GLU A 118 -4.77 18.80 -9.04
CA GLU A 118 -4.02 19.74 -9.89
C GLU A 118 -4.03 21.15 -9.27
N GLU A 119 -3.05 21.98 -9.62
CA GLU A 119 -2.87 23.33 -9.05
C GLU A 119 -4.11 24.24 -9.22
N ASN A 120 -4.86 24.04 -10.29
CA ASN A 120 -6.07 24.80 -10.62
C ASN A 120 -7.34 24.30 -9.90
N ASP A 121 -7.30 23.12 -9.28
CA ASP A 121 -8.43 22.54 -8.58
C ASP A 121 -8.44 22.98 -7.11
N MET A 122 -9.34 23.91 -6.78
CA MET A 122 -9.44 24.56 -5.48
C MET A 122 -10.65 24.09 -4.66
N GLU A 123 -11.46 23.20 -5.20
CA GLU A 123 -12.72 22.77 -4.59
C GLU A 123 -12.53 21.47 -3.80
N GLY A 124 -13.06 21.40 -2.58
CA GLY A 124 -12.98 20.20 -1.74
C GLY A 124 -11.54 19.76 -1.47
N THR A 125 -11.37 18.46 -1.27
CA THR A 125 -10.09 17.77 -1.15
C THR A 125 -9.88 16.80 -2.31
N GLY A 126 -8.73 16.13 -2.34
CA GLY A 126 -8.43 15.05 -3.27
C GLY A 126 -9.35 13.83 -3.10
N ALA A 127 -10.04 13.69 -1.97
CA ALA A 127 -10.94 12.58 -1.71
C ALA A 127 -12.11 12.50 -2.71
N LYS A 128 -12.54 13.62 -3.30
CA LYS A 128 -13.55 13.59 -4.38
C LYS A 128 -13.10 12.77 -5.60
N TYR A 129 -11.79 12.53 -5.73
CA TYR A 129 -11.20 11.68 -6.75
C TYR A 129 -11.06 10.22 -6.33
N THR A 130 -11.64 9.74 -5.22
CA THR A 130 -11.58 8.32 -4.87
C THR A 130 -12.10 7.42 -5.99
N VAL A 131 -13.22 7.79 -6.63
CA VAL A 131 -13.74 7.01 -7.77
C VAL A 131 -12.90 7.29 -9.02
N GLY A 132 -12.19 6.26 -9.47
CA GLY A 132 -11.37 6.29 -10.68
C GLY A 132 -10.03 7.00 -10.52
N HIS A 133 -9.49 7.07 -9.30
CA HIS A 133 -8.14 7.60 -9.08
C HIS A 133 -7.09 6.77 -9.83
N GLU A 134 -7.30 5.46 -9.99
CA GLU A 134 -6.37 4.56 -10.67
C GLU A 134 -6.18 4.98 -12.13
N GLN A 135 -7.25 5.37 -12.84
CA GLN A 135 -7.12 5.86 -14.22
C GLN A 135 -6.38 7.20 -14.28
N ARG A 136 -6.56 8.08 -13.29
CA ARG A 136 -5.79 9.33 -13.17
C ARG A 136 -4.32 9.06 -12.84
N SER A 137 -4.04 8.13 -11.94
CA SER A 137 -2.70 7.66 -11.61
C SER A 137 -1.99 7.07 -12.83
N ILE A 138 -2.69 6.26 -13.62
CA ILE A 138 -2.18 5.72 -14.88
C ILE A 138 -1.88 6.84 -15.88
N ALA A 139 -2.74 7.85 -15.99
CA ALA A 139 -2.51 9.00 -16.86
C ALA A 139 -1.24 9.77 -16.44
N PHE A 140 -1.11 10.10 -15.15
CA PHE A 140 0.10 10.70 -14.60
C PHE A 140 1.35 9.86 -14.88
N MET A 141 1.27 8.56 -14.60
CA MET A 141 2.39 7.63 -14.76
C MET A 141 2.84 7.55 -16.22
N LYS A 142 1.91 7.54 -17.19
CA LYS A 142 2.24 7.54 -18.62
C LYS A 142 3.07 8.75 -19.01
N ASP A 143 2.66 9.93 -18.58
CA ASP A 143 3.38 11.18 -18.86
C ASP A 143 4.75 11.18 -18.16
N TYR A 144 4.79 10.79 -16.88
CA TYR A 144 6.02 10.70 -16.10
C TYR A 144 7.06 9.75 -16.71
N PHE A 145 6.62 8.57 -17.20
CA PHE A 145 7.49 7.60 -17.86
C PHE A 145 7.94 8.08 -19.23
N HIS A 146 7.05 8.72 -19.99
CA HIS A 146 7.38 9.29 -21.28
C HIS A 146 8.44 10.40 -21.15
N GLU A 147 8.28 11.32 -20.20
CA GLU A 147 9.29 12.35 -19.88
C GLU A 147 10.62 11.77 -19.44
N ALA A 148 10.61 10.62 -18.75
CA ALA A 148 11.81 9.88 -18.38
C ALA A 148 12.42 9.06 -19.52
N GLY A 149 11.84 9.09 -20.73
CA GLY A 149 12.32 8.36 -21.91
C GLY A 149 12.13 6.84 -21.81
N ARG A 150 11.18 6.37 -20.99
CA ARG A 150 10.89 4.94 -20.85
C ARG A 150 10.19 4.41 -22.10
N PRO A 151 10.48 3.16 -22.51
CA PRO A 151 9.87 2.58 -23.70
C PRO A 151 8.37 2.32 -23.50
N GLY A 152 7.62 2.31 -24.60
CA GLY A 152 6.16 2.14 -24.55
C GLY A 152 5.67 0.83 -23.92
N PHE A 153 6.48 -0.23 -23.94
CA PHE A 153 6.13 -1.49 -23.25
C PHE A 153 6.21 -1.35 -21.72
N ASP A 154 7.19 -0.61 -21.17
CA ASP A 154 7.25 -0.32 -19.73
C ASP A 154 6.02 0.49 -19.29
N ILE A 155 5.64 1.47 -20.10
CA ILE A 155 4.43 2.29 -19.86
C ILE A 155 3.18 1.42 -19.84
N HIS A 156 3.06 0.48 -20.79
CA HIS A 156 1.94 -0.45 -20.84
C HIS A 156 1.92 -1.34 -19.59
N ASP A 157 3.03 -1.99 -19.26
CA ASP A 157 3.13 -2.94 -18.16
C ASP A 157 2.87 -2.25 -16.81
N ALA A 158 3.43 -1.05 -16.56
CA ALA A 158 3.13 -0.23 -15.38
C ALA A 158 1.64 0.17 -15.30
N SER A 159 1.01 0.46 -16.44
CA SER A 159 -0.43 0.77 -16.47
C SER A 159 -1.24 -0.41 -15.96
N LYS A 160 -0.86 -1.65 -16.31
CA LYS A 160 -1.53 -2.87 -15.84
C LYS A 160 -1.28 -3.14 -14.36
N MET A 161 -0.11 -2.79 -13.86
CA MET A 161 0.19 -2.89 -12.43
C MET A 161 -0.72 -1.98 -11.60
N ILE A 162 -0.85 -0.71 -11.98
CA ILE A 162 -1.76 0.24 -11.30
C ILE A 162 -3.23 -0.15 -11.52
N GLU A 163 -3.63 -0.56 -12.72
CA GLU A 163 -5.01 -0.99 -13.00
C GLU A 163 -5.47 -2.16 -12.10
N CYS A 164 -4.53 -3.03 -11.69
CA CYS A 164 -4.81 -4.17 -10.82
C CYS A 164 -5.15 -3.80 -9.37
N THR A 165 -4.76 -2.61 -8.90
CA THR A 165 -5.13 -2.10 -7.55
C THR A 165 -6.61 -1.73 -7.49
N CYS A 166 -7.25 -1.48 -8.63
CA CYS A 166 -8.66 -1.12 -8.69
C CYS A 166 -9.56 -2.28 -8.21
N LEU A 167 -10.23 -2.08 -7.06
CA LEU A 167 -11.08 -3.10 -6.46
C LEU A 167 -12.28 -3.49 -7.33
N GLY A 168 -12.76 -2.56 -8.18
CA GLY A 168 -13.84 -2.80 -9.12
C GLY A 168 -13.43 -3.60 -10.37
N VAL A 169 -12.12 -3.81 -10.59
CA VAL A 169 -11.60 -4.57 -11.72
C VAL A 169 -11.35 -6.02 -11.30
N ASP A 170 -11.82 -6.95 -12.13
CA ASP A 170 -11.45 -8.36 -12.05
C ASP A 170 -10.02 -8.53 -12.58
N ALA A 171 -9.07 -8.77 -11.66
CA ALA A 171 -7.66 -8.93 -11.96
C ALA A 171 -7.37 -10.07 -12.96
N THR A 172 -8.29 -11.04 -13.11
CA THR A 172 -8.15 -12.13 -14.08
C THR A 172 -8.49 -11.72 -15.52
N ASN A 173 -9.22 -10.62 -15.69
CA ASN A 173 -9.65 -10.10 -17.00
C ASN A 173 -8.78 -8.95 -17.52
N ILE A 174 -7.79 -8.49 -16.75
CA ILE A 174 -6.83 -7.47 -17.22
C ILE A 174 -5.98 -8.07 -18.34
N ALA A 175 -5.84 -7.32 -19.43
CA ALA A 175 -5.04 -7.71 -20.59
C ALA A 175 -3.54 -7.44 -20.35
N TYR A 176 -2.86 -8.38 -19.70
CA TYR A 176 -1.41 -8.33 -19.47
C TYR A 176 -0.60 -8.71 -20.71
N SER A 177 0.61 -8.16 -20.84
CA SER A 177 1.57 -8.52 -21.91
C SER A 177 2.05 -9.97 -21.79
N ASP A 178 2.32 -10.41 -20.55
CA ASP A 178 2.83 -11.74 -20.23
C ASP A 178 2.55 -12.11 -18.75
N ASP A 179 2.91 -13.34 -18.38
CA ASP A 179 2.75 -13.87 -17.03
C ASP A 179 3.60 -13.11 -15.99
N THR A 180 4.75 -12.55 -16.38
CA THR A 180 5.60 -11.76 -15.50
C THR A 180 4.95 -10.42 -15.15
N THR A 181 4.31 -9.77 -16.13
CA THR A 181 3.55 -8.54 -15.94
C THR A 181 2.34 -8.79 -15.06
N ARG A 182 1.61 -9.88 -15.30
CA ARG A 182 0.51 -10.31 -14.42
C ARG A 182 0.98 -10.51 -13.00
N PHE A 183 2.09 -11.23 -12.80
CA PHE A 183 2.67 -11.48 -11.49
C PHE A 183 3.04 -10.17 -10.76
N CYS A 184 3.69 -9.23 -11.44
CA CYS A 184 4.05 -7.93 -10.85
C CYS A 184 2.82 -7.08 -10.50
N ALA A 185 1.77 -7.13 -11.33
CA ALA A 185 0.51 -6.46 -11.04
C ALA A 185 -0.21 -7.07 -9.82
N GLN A 186 -0.17 -8.40 -9.69
CA GLN A 186 -0.68 -9.11 -8.52
C GLN A 186 0.11 -8.77 -7.25
N ILE A 187 1.42 -8.62 -7.35
CA ILE A 187 2.28 -8.17 -6.24
C ILE A 187 1.86 -6.78 -5.78
N LEU A 188 1.74 -5.81 -6.69
CA LEU A 188 1.35 -4.44 -6.32
C LEU A 188 -0.04 -4.39 -5.68
N ALA A 189 -1.04 -4.99 -6.31
CA ALA A 189 -2.40 -5.03 -5.77
C ALA A 189 -2.49 -5.76 -4.42
N THR A 190 -1.67 -6.79 -4.21
CA THR A 190 -1.59 -7.47 -2.91
C THR A 190 -0.87 -6.61 -1.87
N ALA A 191 0.22 -5.96 -2.26
CA ALA A 191 1.00 -5.10 -1.37
C ALA A 191 0.19 -3.91 -0.85
N ASP A 192 -0.66 -3.34 -1.70
CA ASP A 192 -1.60 -2.28 -1.36
C ASP A 192 -2.53 -2.72 -0.20
N LEU A 193 -3.21 -3.86 -0.39
CA LEU A 193 -4.09 -4.45 0.61
C LEU A 193 -3.37 -4.85 1.91
N LEU A 194 -2.18 -5.48 1.80
CA LEU A 194 -1.40 -5.90 2.96
C LEU A 194 -0.90 -4.71 3.77
N ALA A 195 -0.34 -3.68 3.11
CA ALA A 195 0.14 -2.48 3.79
C ALA A 195 -1.00 -1.76 4.53
N GLN A 196 -2.14 -1.60 3.87
CA GLN A 196 -3.35 -1.04 4.48
C GLN A 196 -3.78 -1.81 5.74
N MET A 197 -4.05 -3.12 5.62
CA MET A 197 -4.68 -3.87 6.71
C MET A 197 -3.71 -4.22 7.85
N ALA A 198 -2.41 -4.31 7.55
CA ALA A 198 -1.37 -4.60 8.55
C ALA A 198 -0.89 -3.36 9.31
N ASP A 199 -1.31 -2.17 8.89
CA ASP A 199 -0.94 -0.91 9.53
C ASP A 199 -1.27 -0.96 11.03
N ARG A 200 -0.31 -0.56 11.88
CA ARG A 200 -0.50 -0.52 13.33
C ARG A 200 -1.65 0.41 13.73
N GLU A 201 -1.92 1.43 12.95
CA GLU A 201 -2.97 2.43 13.16
C GLU A 201 -4.18 2.18 12.25
N TYR A 202 -4.31 0.97 11.68
CA TYR A 202 -5.34 0.65 10.68
C TYR A 202 -6.75 1.08 11.10
N LEU A 203 -7.21 0.70 12.31
CA LEU A 203 -8.58 1.00 12.75
C LEU A 203 -8.80 2.50 12.97
N GLU A 204 -7.80 3.21 13.48
CA GLU A 204 -7.84 4.67 13.59
C GLU A 204 -7.87 5.33 12.21
N LYS A 205 -7.08 4.83 11.26
CA LYS A 205 -7.03 5.32 9.88
C LYS A 205 -8.34 5.05 9.12
N LEU A 206 -9.14 4.06 9.50
CA LEU A 206 -10.49 3.89 8.94
C LEU A 206 -11.38 5.12 9.20
N MET A 207 -11.15 5.89 10.26
CA MET A 207 -11.88 7.15 10.46
C MET A 207 -11.49 8.21 9.43
N LEU A 208 -10.21 8.24 9.03
CA LEU A 208 -9.73 9.08 7.93
C LEU A 208 -10.33 8.63 6.60
N LEU A 209 -10.35 7.31 6.36
CA LEU A 209 -10.92 6.72 5.15
C LEU A 209 -12.42 7.01 5.04
N TYR A 210 -13.16 6.98 6.15
CA TYR A 210 -14.57 7.36 6.17
C TYR A 210 -14.79 8.80 5.68
N LEU A 211 -14.00 9.77 6.16
CA LEU A 211 -14.11 11.17 5.73
C LEU A 211 -13.85 11.31 4.22
N GLU A 212 -12.88 10.57 3.69
CA GLU A 212 -12.64 10.57 2.25
C GLU A 212 -13.81 9.95 1.46
N PHE A 213 -14.34 8.84 1.96
CA PHE A 213 -15.48 8.15 1.36
C PHE A 213 -16.75 8.99 1.40
N GLU A 214 -16.96 9.76 2.46
CA GLU A 214 -18.07 10.70 2.58
C GLU A 214 -18.00 11.78 1.50
N GLU A 215 -16.85 12.42 1.32
CA GLU A 215 -16.66 13.42 0.26
C GLU A 215 -16.82 12.81 -1.15
N ALA A 216 -16.34 11.57 -1.35
CA ALA A 216 -16.50 10.82 -2.59
C ALA A 216 -17.93 10.34 -2.85
N GLY A 217 -18.86 10.52 -1.91
CA GLY A 217 -20.25 10.08 -2.04
C GLY A 217 -20.44 8.56 -1.95
N LEU A 218 -19.55 7.84 -1.27
CA LEU A 218 -19.65 6.39 -1.07
C LEU A 218 -20.65 6.05 0.06
N PRO A 219 -21.36 4.91 -0.02
CA PRO A 219 -22.56 4.65 0.79
C PRO A 219 -22.23 4.08 2.19
N TYR A 220 -21.49 4.84 2.99
CA TYR A 220 -21.27 4.57 4.42
C TYR A 220 -22.08 5.54 5.28
N ALA A 221 -22.89 5.02 6.19
CA ALA A 221 -23.81 5.82 6.99
C ALA A 221 -23.13 6.56 8.15
N SER A 222 -21.98 6.06 8.63
CA SER A 222 -21.21 6.63 9.73
C SER A 222 -19.81 6.00 9.78
N PRO A 223 -18.86 6.55 10.57
CA PRO A 223 -17.57 5.90 10.79
C PRO A 223 -17.73 4.50 11.41
N ARG A 224 -18.73 4.30 12.27
CA ARG A 224 -19.05 2.99 12.85
C ARG A 224 -19.56 2.00 11.80
N ASP A 225 -20.40 2.45 10.86
CA ASP A 225 -20.87 1.61 9.75
C ASP A 225 -19.69 1.10 8.90
N LEU A 226 -18.66 1.93 8.67
CA LEU A 226 -17.44 1.50 8.02
C LEU A 226 -16.69 0.42 8.83
N LEU A 227 -16.55 0.59 10.15
CA LEU A 227 -15.95 -0.42 11.03
C LEU A 227 -16.71 -1.74 11.03
N GLU A 228 -18.05 -1.70 11.11
CA GLU A 228 -18.90 -2.90 11.09
C GLU A 228 -18.76 -3.65 9.75
N LYS A 229 -18.77 -2.92 8.63
CA LYS A 229 -18.57 -3.48 7.29
C LYS A 229 -17.13 -3.96 7.03
N THR A 230 -16.15 -3.48 7.80
CA THR A 230 -14.73 -3.86 7.65
C THR A 230 -14.52 -5.37 7.83
N HIS A 231 -15.34 -6.04 8.67
CA HIS A 231 -15.24 -7.49 8.80
C HIS A 231 -15.55 -8.23 7.49
N GLY A 232 -16.63 -7.84 6.79
CA GLY A 232 -16.98 -8.40 5.49
C GLY A 232 -15.98 -8.02 4.39
N PHE A 233 -15.47 -6.78 4.44
CA PHE A 233 -14.42 -6.30 3.56
C PHE A 233 -13.14 -7.15 3.70
N TYR A 234 -12.72 -7.47 4.93
CA TYR A 234 -11.55 -8.32 5.18
C TYR A 234 -11.68 -9.69 4.52
N ALA A 235 -12.80 -10.40 4.73
CA ALA A 235 -13.03 -11.70 4.12
C ALA A 235 -13.01 -11.64 2.58
N MET A 236 -13.59 -10.57 2.00
CA MET A 236 -13.56 -10.32 0.57
C MET A 236 -12.13 -10.07 0.06
N MET A 237 -11.32 -9.28 0.79
CA MET A 237 -9.93 -8.99 0.42
C MET A 237 -9.03 -10.23 0.52
N VAL A 238 -9.21 -11.07 1.53
CA VAL A 238 -8.51 -12.37 1.60
C VAL A 238 -8.88 -13.24 0.40
N GLY A 239 -10.16 -13.33 0.06
CA GLY A 239 -10.62 -14.06 -1.14
C GLY A 239 -10.03 -13.49 -2.44
N ARG A 240 -9.91 -12.16 -2.56
CA ARG A 240 -9.25 -11.49 -3.69
C ARG A 240 -7.76 -11.83 -3.76
N MET A 241 -7.06 -11.73 -2.63
CA MET A 241 -5.61 -12.01 -2.54
C MET A 241 -5.28 -13.47 -2.85
N ASP A 242 -6.04 -14.42 -2.28
CA ASP A 242 -5.78 -15.85 -2.41
C ASP A 242 -6.33 -16.46 -3.72
N GLY A 243 -7.26 -15.76 -4.39
CA GLY A 243 -7.83 -16.15 -5.68
C GLY A 243 -7.33 -15.30 -6.85
N PRO A 244 -8.09 -14.27 -7.30
CA PRO A 244 -7.74 -13.44 -8.46
C PRO A 244 -6.31 -12.84 -8.47
N LEU A 245 -5.74 -12.55 -7.30
CA LEU A 245 -4.37 -12.04 -7.19
C LEU A 245 -3.29 -13.13 -7.02
N GLY A 246 -3.63 -14.40 -7.28
CA GLY A 246 -2.66 -15.48 -7.41
C GLY A 246 -2.02 -15.95 -6.10
N GLY A 247 -2.57 -15.54 -4.95
CA GLY A 247 -2.07 -15.93 -3.63
C GLY A 247 -0.66 -15.45 -3.33
N VAL A 248 -0.22 -14.36 -3.96
CA VAL A 248 1.18 -13.86 -3.85
C VAL A 248 1.51 -13.34 -2.46
N ARG A 249 0.51 -13.11 -1.60
CA ARG A 249 0.73 -12.74 -0.19
C ARG A 249 1.59 -13.76 0.55
N ARG A 250 1.56 -15.04 0.16
CA ARG A 250 2.36 -16.12 0.78
C ARG A 250 3.87 -15.86 0.81
N PHE A 251 4.38 -15.01 -0.08
CA PHE A 251 5.81 -14.71 -0.17
C PHE A 251 6.33 -13.84 0.97
N SER A 252 5.46 -13.17 1.72
CA SER A 252 5.83 -12.43 2.94
C SER A 252 6.60 -13.32 3.93
N LEU A 253 6.14 -14.55 4.18
CA LEU A 253 6.78 -15.51 5.07
C LEU A 253 8.21 -15.80 4.60
N ALA A 254 8.38 -16.16 3.33
CA ALA A 254 9.69 -16.48 2.78
C ALA A 254 10.67 -15.29 2.89
N HIS A 255 10.18 -14.06 2.71
CA HIS A 255 10.97 -12.86 2.94
C HIS A 255 11.39 -12.70 4.40
N PHE A 256 10.47 -12.82 5.35
CA PHE A 256 10.78 -12.67 6.78
C PHE A 256 11.71 -13.76 7.32
N THR A 257 11.49 -15.01 6.89
CA THR A 257 12.35 -16.16 7.19
C THR A 257 13.77 -15.91 6.66
N SER A 258 13.91 -15.51 5.39
CA SER A 258 15.22 -15.34 4.77
C SER A 258 16.00 -14.15 5.33
N LYS A 259 15.33 -13.01 5.52
CA LYS A 259 16.01 -11.75 5.87
C LYS A 259 16.25 -11.55 7.37
N TRP A 260 15.33 -12.02 8.22
CA TRP A 260 15.38 -11.77 9.67
C TRP A 260 15.27 -13.02 10.53
N ASP A 261 15.29 -14.22 9.94
CA ASP A 261 15.08 -15.50 10.66
C ASP A 261 13.76 -15.53 11.47
N VAL A 262 12.73 -14.86 10.94
CA VAL A 262 11.40 -14.83 11.53
C VAL A 262 10.50 -15.82 10.79
N GLN A 263 10.11 -16.90 11.48
CA GLN A 263 9.30 -17.99 10.92
C GLN A 263 7.79 -17.70 10.96
N GLU A 264 7.40 -16.43 10.78
CA GLU A 264 6.02 -15.95 10.84
C GLU A 264 5.76 -14.92 9.73
N ASP A 265 4.56 -14.95 9.15
CA ASP A 265 4.09 -13.88 8.28
C ASP A 265 3.67 -12.67 9.13
N LEU A 266 4.56 -11.68 9.25
CA LEU A 266 4.31 -10.49 10.06
C LEU A 266 3.20 -9.58 9.50
N TYR A 267 2.89 -9.65 8.20
CA TYR A 267 1.73 -8.94 7.64
C TYR A 267 0.45 -9.61 8.13
N ASP A 268 0.31 -10.92 7.92
CA ASP A 268 -0.88 -11.69 8.35
C ASP A 268 -1.09 -11.60 9.87
N LYS A 269 -0.02 -11.73 10.67
CA LYS A 269 -0.06 -11.55 12.12
C LYS A 269 -0.60 -10.18 12.53
N SER A 270 -0.13 -9.11 11.89
CA SER A 270 -0.58 -7.75 12.20
C SER A 270 -2.04 -7.54 11.81
N ILE A 271 -2.46 -8.06 10.66
CA ILE A 271 -3.85 -8.01 10.19
C ILE A 271 -4.77 -8.76 11.16
N GLN A 272 -4.41 -9.98 11.57
CA GLN A 272 -5.17 -10.75 12.55
C GLN A 272 -5.31 -10.01 13.88
N ALA A 273 -4.24 -9.37 14.36
CA ALA A 273 -4.28 -8.56 15.58
C ALA A 273 -5.22 -7.35 15.44
N ASN A 274 -5.21 -6.67 14.29
CA ASN A 274 -6.13 -5.57 14.00
C ASN A 274 -7.59 -6.04 13.93
N MET A 275 -7.85 -7.19 13.30
CA MET A 275 -9.20 -7.77 13.22
C MET A 275 -9.70 -8.24 14.59
N ALA A 276 -8.85 -8.87 15.39
CA ALA A 276 -9.17 -9.22 16.77
C ALA A 276 -9.51 -7.98 17.60
N TYR A 277 -8.77 -6.89 17.42
CA TYR A 277 -9.04 -5.63 18.12
C TYR A 277 -10.32 -4.95 17.64
N LEU A 278 -10.65 -5.05 16.35
CA LEU A 278 -11.90 -4.53 15.79
C LEU A 278 -13.12 -5.12 16.50
N TYR A 279 -13.13 -6.43 16.80
CA TYR A 279 -14.23 -7.04 17.56
C TYR A 279 -14.40 -6.40 18.94
N LEU A 280 -13.31 -6.16 19.66
CA LEU A 280 -13.36 -5.50 20.96
C LEU A 280 -13.85 -4.05 20.87
N VAL A 281 -13.56 -3.36 19.76
CA VAL A 281 -14.06 -1.99 19.50
C VAL A 281 -15.56 -2.03 19.23
N LEU A 282 -16.05 -3.02 18.47
CA LEU A 282 -17.46 -3.13 18.09
C LEU A 282 -18.36 -3.64 19.23
N GLU A 283 -17.81 -4.31 20.25
CA GLU A 283 -18.52 -4.68 21.48
C GLU A 283 -18.90 -3.47 22.34
N GLU A 284 -18.23 -2.33 22.18
CA GLU A 284 -18.55 -1.10 22.90
C GLU A 284 -19.82 -0.43 22.36
N GLU A 285 -20.50 0.28 23.25
CA GLU A 285 -21.68 1.08 22.91
C GLU A 285 -21.37 2.14 21.84
N GLN A 286 -22.42 2.55 21.12
CA GLN A 286 -22.31 3.43 19.95
C GLN A 286 -21.57 4.75 20.22
N ASP A 287 -21.68 5.29 21.43
CA ASP A 287 -21.05 6.57 21.80
C ASP A 287 -19.62 6.41 22.36
N ASN A 288 -19.15 5.19 22.59
CA ASN A 288 -17.92 4.93 23.34
C ASN A 288 -16.80 4.25 22.55
N TYR A 289 -17.07 3.68 21.37
CA TYR A 289 -16.08 2.91 20.61
C TYR A 289 -14.82 3.71 20.24
N LEU A 290 -14.97 5.01 19.93
CA LEU A 290 -13.84 5.91 19.63
C LEU A 290 -12.84 6.01 20.79
N ASN A 291 -13.28 5.81 22.03
CA ASN A 291 -12.39 5.81 23.20
C ASN A 291 -11.39 4.64 23.21
N LYS A 292 -11.56 3.62 22.36
CA LYS A 292 -10.59 2.52 22.19
C LYS A 292 -9.56 2.82 21.11
N LEU A 293 -9.88 3.71 20.17
CA LEU A 293 -9.06 4.04 19.01
C LEU A 293 -8.06 5.16 19.35
N LYS A 294 -6.95 4.81 20.00
CA LYS A 294 -5.99 5.77 20.59
C LYS A 294 -4.64 5.85 19.89
N ARG A 295 -4.33 4.97 18.94
CA ARG A 295 -3.00 4.92 18.30
C ARG A 295 -2.80 6.17 17.41
N GLY A 296 -1.57 6.68 17.37
CA GLY A 296 -1.19 7.88 16.59
C GLY A 296 -1.83 9.21 17.03
N GLY A 297 -2.72 9.18 18.03
CA GLY A 297 -3.56 10.33 18.37
C GLY A 297 -4.47 10.76 17.23
N ILE A 298 -4.81 9.87 16.29
CA ILE A 298 -5.52 10.20 15.05
C ILE A 298 -6.94 10.66 15.36
N VAL A 299 -7.71 9.84 16.08
CA VAL A 299 -9.11 10.13 16.39
C VAL A 299 -9.25 11.45 17.16
N GLN A 300 -8.37 11.73 18.11
CA GLN A 300 -8.37 12.99 18.87
C GLN A 300 -8.14 14.22 17.99
N LYS A 301 -7.38 14.08 16.89
CA LYS A 301 -7.12 15.19 15.95
C LYS A 301 -8.30 15.46 15.02
N ILE A 302 -9.11 14.44 14.74
CA ILE A 302 -10.22 14.51 13.78
C ILE A 302 -11.61 14.46 14.42
N GLU A 303 -11.71 14.36 15.75
CA GLU A 303 -12.96 14.38 16.51
C GLU A 303 -13.91 15.53 16.11
N PRO A 304 -13.45 16.76 15.78
CA PRO A 304 -14.34 17.82 15.30
C PRO A 304 -14.95 17.60 13.91
N LEU A 305 -14.47 16.60 13.17
CA LEU A 305 -14.89 16.25 11.81
C LEU A 305 -15.77 14.98 11.77
N LEU A 306 -15.85 14.21 12.86
CA LEU A 306 -16.66 12.99 12.99
C LEU A 306 -18.04 13.30 13.57
#